data_AF-A0A397SV49-F1
#
_entry.id   AF-A0A397SV49-F1
#
_cell.length_a   1.000
_cell.length_b   1.000
_cell.length_c   1.000
_cell.angle_alpha   90.00
_cell.angle_beta   90.00
_cell.angle_gamma   90.00
#
_symmetry.space_group_name_H-M   'P 1'
#
loop_
_entity.id
_entity.type
_entity.pdbx_description
1 polymer ?
#
loop_
_entity_poly.entity_id
_entity_poly.type
_entity_poly.pdbx_seq_one_letter_code
_entity_poly.pdbx_strand_id
1 'polypeptide(L)'
;MKIYEKSSYWLMLRVIQFIFTVFCLVFEIIQVIFFTSLIQSFDKDVAPLPIYFSNDSEYKGEVKIWYDIVIGLSFIGLGFCIAYFKRLFKEGPFIIIETIFFLLWSSSGIANLYPLYDGGGFVCSAYGYNSENLPHEYYLWCRTYVISALIGWMNTLTFVITILFSLIILGQNKKNETILERTLYRFKRLRRISTNITHNTNNTNNTT
;
A
#
# COMPACT_ATOMS: atom_id res chain seq x y z
N MET A 1 9.32 -12.80 -20.39
CA MET A 1 8.87 -12.95 -18.98
C MET A 1 7.43 -13.42 -18.99
N LYS A 2 7.14 -14.57 -18.39
CA LYS A 2 5.82 -15.22 -18.53
C LYS A 2 4.82 -14.62 -17.53
N ILE A 3 3.52 -14.65 -17.87
CA ILE A 3 2.44 -14.02 -17.08
C ILE A 3 2.39 -14.55 -15.63
N TYR A 4 2.72 -15.82 -15.42
CA TYR A 4 2.74 -16.42 -14.07
C TYR A 4 3.82 -15.83 -13.16
N GLU A 5 4.95 -15.43 -13.72
CA GLU A 5 6.06 -14.82 -12.98
C GLU A 5 5.60 -13.47 -12.39
N LYS A 6 4.91 -12.66 -13.22
CA LYS A 6 4.31 -11.39 -12.80
C LYS A 6 3.21 -11.55 -11.76
N SER A 7 2.42 -12.62 -11.86
CA SER A 7 1.34 -12.93 -10.91
C SER A 7 1.89 -13.22 -9.51
N SER A 8 2.95 -14.04 -9.43
CA SER A 8 3.59 -14.39 -8.16
C SER A 8 4.19 -13.17 -7.45
N TYR A 9 4.92 -12.31 -8.17
CA TYR A 9 5.48 -11.08 -7.59
C TYR A 9 4.41 -10.11 -7.09
N TRP A 10 3.29 -10.00 -7.80
CA TRP A 10 2.20 -9.13 -7.39
C TRP A 10 1.54 -9.64 -6.11
N LEU A 11 1.28 -10.95 -6.02
CA LEU A 11 0.76 -11.57 -4.80
C LEU A 11 1.72 -11.40 -3.62
N MET A 12 3.03 -11.59 -3.86
CA MET A 12 4.06 -11.41 -2.84
C MET A 12 4.04 -9.97 -2.28
N LEU A 13 3.92 -8.96 -3.13
CA LEU A 13 3.80 -7.56 -2.69
C LEU A 13 2.56 -7.34 -1.80
N ARG A 14 1.42 -7.98 -2.12
CA ARG A 14 0.21 -7.91 -1.26
C ARG A 14 0.42 -8.51 0.10
N VAL A 15 1.06 -9.66 0.14
CA VAL A 15 1.35 -10.34 1.40
C VAL A 15 2.31 -9.50 2.24
N ILE A 16 3.33 -8.87 1.64
CA ILE A 16 4.24 -7.95 2.33
C ILE A 16 3.49 -6.73 2.88
N GLN A 17 2.63 -6.09 2.07
CA GLN A 17 1.78 -4.97 2.50
C GLN A 17 0.90 -5.34 3.69
N PHE A 18 0.30 -6.53 3.63
CA PHE A 18 -0.54 -7.05 4.70
C PHE A 18 0.26 -7.30 5.98
N ILE A 19 1.46 -7.89 5.86
CA ILE A 19 2.37 -8.12 6.99
C ILE A 19 2.77 -6.80 7.64
N PHE A 20 3.15 -5.78 6.87
CA PHE A 20 3.47 -4.46 7.43
C PHE A 20 2.26 -3.84 8.14
N THR A 21 1.06 -3.96 7.57
CA THR A 21 -0.17 -3.49 8.21
C THR A 21 -0.41 -4.20 9.55
N VAL A 22 -0.18 -5.51 9.63
CA VAL A 22 -0.27 -6.28 10.88
C VAL A 22 0.76 -5.82 11.90
N PHE A 23 2.01 -5.56 11.48
CA PHE A 23 3.02 -5.02 12.39
C PHE A 23 2.64 -3.64 12.93
N CYS A 24 2.13 -2.73 12.09
CA CYS A 24 1.62 -1.43 12.53
C CYS A 24 0.51 -1.60 13.58
N LEU A 25 -0.44 -2.51 13.35
CA LEU A 25 -1.51 -2.80 14.32
C LEU A 25 -0.95 -3.28 15.66
N VAL A 26 -0.01 -4.23 15.65
CA VAL A 26 0.63 -4.74 16.86
C VAL A 26 1.36 -3.61 17.60
N PHE A 27 2.09 -2.76 16.89
CA PHE A 27 2.79 -1.64 17.51
C PHE A 27 1.86 -0.56 18.05
N GLU A 28 0.69 -0.33 17.46
CA GLU A 28 -0.31 0.57 18.06
C GLU A 28 -0.91 -0.03 19.34
N ILE A 29 -1.19 -1.34 19.38
CA ILE A 29 -1.64 -2.00 20.61
C ILE A 29 -0.58 -1.85 21.72
N ILE A 30 0.70 -2.09 21.39
CA ILE A 30 1.81 -1.93 22.32
C ILE A 30 1.94 -0.48 22.81
N GLN A 31 1.76 0.51 21.92
CA GLN A 31 1.77 1.93 22.32
C GLN A 31 0.64 2.26 23.30
N VAL A 32 -0.58 1.80 23.05
CA VAL A 32 -1.72 2.01 23.96
C VAL A 32 -1.44 1.41 25.34
N ILE A 33 -0.86 0.20 25.39
CA ILE A 33 -0.51 -0.46 26.66
C ILE A 33 0.53 0.35 27.43
N PHE A 34 1.64 0.73 26.79
CA PHE A 34 2.69 1.49 27.48
C PHE A 34 2.24 2.89 27.87
N PHE A 35 1.46 3.56 27.03
CA PHE A 35 0.88 4.86 27.37
C PHE A 35 -0.05 4.75 28.58
N THR A 36 -0.92 3.74 28.59
CA THR A 36 -1.83 3.49 29.72
C THR A 36 -1.06 3.24 31.01
N SER A 37 -0.02 2.40 30.95
CA SER A 37 0.86 2.12 32.09
C SER A 37 1.59 3.38 32.57
N LEU A 38 2.01 4.24 31.63
CA LEU A 38 2.68 5.50 31.94
C LEU A 38 1.74 6.45 32.70
N ILE A 39 0.54 6.70 32.18
CA ILE A 39 -0.45 7.58 32.83
C ILE A 39 -0.83 7.06 34.22
N GLN A 40 -1.10 5.76 34.35
CA GLN A 40 -1.44 5.15 35.64
C GLN A 40 -0.31 5.21 36.67
N SER A 41 0.96 5.33 36.22
CA SER A 41 2.09 5.50 37.14
C SER A 41 2.18 6.93 37.69
N PHE A 42 1.67 7.92 36.94
CA PHE A 42 1.60 9.32 37.38
C PHE A 42 0.31 9.64 38.16
N ASP A 43 -0.84 9.12 37.70
CA ASP A 43 -2.13 9.35 38.33
C ASP A 43 -3.04 8.12 38.15
N LYS A 44 -3.39 7.49 39.28
CA LYS A 44 -4.18 6.24 39.30
C LYS A 44 -5.68 6.47 39.10
N ASP A 45 -6.16 7.68 39.34
CA ASP A 45 -7.60 8.01 39.29
C ASP A 45 -8.03 8.47 37.89
N VAL A 46 -7.07 8.61 36.98
CA VAL A 46 -7.27 9.12 35.63
C VAL A 46 -7.58 7.99 34.64
N ALA A 47 -8.66 8.16 33.86
CA ALA A 47 -9.00 7.24 32.78
C ALA A 47 -8.03 7.41 31.59
N PRO A 48 -7.18 6.41 31.27
CA PRO A 48 -6.06 6.60 30.36
C PRO A 48 -6.46 6.55 28.88
N LEU A 49 -7.51 5.79 28.54
CA LEU A 49 -7.92 5.59 27.14
C LEU A 49 -8.49 6.86 26.48
N PRO A 50 -9.42 7.62 27.11
CA PRO A 50 -9.89 8.88 26.53
C PRO A 50 -8.78 9.92 26.38
N ILE A 51 -7.77 9.90 27.27
CA ILE A 51 -6.62 10.82 27.22
C ILE A 51 -5.67 10.46 26.09
N TYR A 52 -5.49 9.17 25.81
CA TYR A 52 -4.74 8.75 24.62
C TYR A 52 -5.35 9.34 23.34
N PHE A 53 -6.67 9.53 23.29
CA PHE A 53 -7.34 10.12 22.12
C PHE A 53 -7.70 11.60 22.30
N SER A 54 -7.26 12.25 23.38
CA SER A 54 -7.57 13.66 23.62
C SER A 54 -6.64 14.60 22.85
N ASN A 55 -7.02 15.88 22.81
CA ASN A 55 -6.28 16.94 22.11
C ASN A 55 -5.56 17.88 23.10
N ASP A 56 -5.53 17.52 24.39
CA ASP A 56 -5.19 18.44 25.50
C ASP A 56 -3.68 18.48 25.83
N SER A 57 -2.80 17.93 24.99
CA SER A 57 -1.36 17.86 25.27
C SER A 57 -0.49 17.94 24.00
N GLU A 58 0.84 17.82 24.16
CA GLU A 58 1.81 17.60 23.05
C GLU A 58 1.44 16.40 22.15
N TYR A 59 0.49 15.57 22.59
CA TYR A 59 -0.07 14.46 21.87
C TYR A 59 -1.40 14.82 21.19
N LYS A 60 -1.45 14.74 19.85
CA LYS A 60 -2.68 14.93 19.07
C LYS A 60 -3.38 13.59 18.83
N GLY A 61 -4.35 13.25 19.68
CA GLY A 61 -5.15 12.03 19.55
C GLY A 61 -5.85 11.88 18.18
N GLU A 62 -6.18 12.98 17.51
CA GLU A 62 -6.77 12.99 16.16
C GLU A 62 -5.88 12.30 15.11
N VAL A 63 -4.55 12.50 15.20
CA VAL A 63 -3.58 11.87 14.29
C VAL A 63 -3.61 10.35 14.45
N LYS A 64 -3.78 9.89 15.68
CA LYS A 64 -3.81 8.47 16.02
C LYS A 64 -5.08 7.79 15.57
N ILE A 65 -6.22 8.44 15.79
CA ILE A 65 -7.51 7.99 15.24
C ILE A 65 -7.40 7.83 13.72
N TRP A 66 -6.80 8.78 13.02
CA TRP A 66 -6.61 8.68 11.57
C TRP A 66 -5.71 7.51 11.18
N TYR A 67 -4.60 7.30 11.89
CA TYR A 67 -3.70 6.18 11.65
C TYR A 67 -4.40 4.83 11.85
N ASP A 68 -5.20 4.68 12.91
CA ASP A 68 -5.97 3.47 13.21
C ASP A 68 -7.03 3.18 12.13
N ILE A 69 -7.72 4.22 11.63
CA ILE A 69 -8.67 4.09 10.50
C ILE A 69 -7.94 3.56 9.27
N VAL A 70 -6.75 4.09 8.95
CA VAL A 70 -5.97 3.65 7.79
C VAL A 70 -5.50 2.20 7.95
N ILE A 71 -5.07 1.78 9.15
CA ILE A 71 -4.73 0.39 9.45
C ILE A 71 -5.94 -0.52 9.23
N GLY A 72 -7.11 -0.17 9.78
CA GLY A 72 -8.33 -0.97 9.68
C GLY A 72 -8.81 -1.14 8.23
N LEU A 73 -8.86 -0.05 7.46
CA LEU A 73 -9.22 -0.09 6.04
C LEU A 73 -8.21 -0.92 5.22
N SER A 74 -6.92 -0.82 5.54
CA SER A 74 -5.87 -1.59 4.87
C SER A 74 -5.98 -3.07 5.18
N PHE A 75 -6.27 -3.44 6.42
CA PHE A 75 -6.46 -4.84 6.82
C PHE A 75 -7.61 -5.49 6.03
N ILE A 76 -8.76 -4.81 5.95
CA ILE A 76 -9.94 -5.29 5.21
C ILE A 76 -9.65 -5.34 3.71
N GLY A 77 -9.11 -4.25 3.14
CA GLY A 77 -8.87 -4.12 1.71
C GLY A 77 -7.82 -5.09 1.19
N LEU A 78 -6.67 -5.18 1.87
CA LEU A 78 -5.60 -6.12 1.49
C LEU A 78 -6.03 -7.57 1.71
N GLY A 79 -6.75 -7.86 2.80
CA GLY A 79 -7.34 -9.18 3.04
C GLY A 79 -8.26 -9.61 1.90
N PHE A 80 -9.14 -8.70 1.44
CA PHE A 80 -9.99 -8.92 0.28
C PHE A 80 -9.17 -9.15 -1.01
N CYS A 81 -8.16 -8.32 -1.26
CA CYS A 81 -7.29 -8.46 -2.44
C CYS A 81 -6.55 -9.79 -2.49
N ILE A 82 -6.09 -10.30 -1.35
CA ILE A 82 -5.41 -11.60 -1.24
C ILE A 82 -6.42 -12.73 -1.44
N ALA A 83 -7.56 -12.70 -0.76
CA ALA A 83 -8.58 -13.74 -0.84
C ALA A 83 -9.14 -13.92 -2.26
N TYR A 84 -9.35 -12.81 -2.98
CA TYR A 84 -9.91 -12.81 -4.32
C TYR A 84 -8.86 -12.63 -5.44
N PHE A 85 -7.57 -12.84 -5.12
CA PHE A 85 -6.45 -12.59 -6.03
C PHE A 85 -6.62 -13.25 -7.41
N LYS A 86 -7.01 -14.53 -7.45
CA LYS A 86 -7.18 -15.28 -8.71
C LYS A 86 -8.20 -14.63 -9.66
N ARG A 87 -9.24 -14.02 -9.10
CA ARG A 87 -10.28 -13.33 -9.87
C ARG A 87 -9.79 -11.95 -10.30
N LEU A 88 -9.26 -11.17 -9.36
CA LEU A 88 -8.76 -9.81 -9.63
C LEU A 88 -7.62 -9.81 -10.65
N PHE A 89 -6.70 -10.77 -10.57
CA PHE A 89 -5.58 -10.87 -11.50
C PHE A 89 -6.02 -11.14 -12.96
N LYS A 90 -7.16 -11.82 -13.17
CA LYS A 90 -7.71 -12.04 -14.52
C LYS A 90 -8.25 -10.75 -15.14
N GLU A 91 -8.79 -9.86 -14.32
CA GLU A 91 -9.34 -8.57 -14.75
C GLU A 91 -8.24 -7.51 -14.97
N GLY A 92 -7.05 -7.73 -14.40
CA GLY A 92 -5.87 -6.89 -14.58
C GLY A 92 -5.54 -6.04 -13.35
N PRO A 93 -4.46 -5.24 -13.38
CA PRO A 93 -4.04 -4.45 -12.23
C PRO A 93 -4.99 -3.26 -11.97
N PHE A 94 -5.62 -3.25 -10.79
CA PHE A 94 -6.49 -2.17 -10.32
C PHE A 94 -5.68 -1.00 -9.73
N ILE A 95 -5.09 -0.17 -10.60
CA ILE A 95 -4.23 0.97 -10.20
C ILE A 95 -4.97 1.96 -9.28
N ILE A 96 -6.29 2.13 -9.45
CA ILE A 96 -7.09 3.06 -8.63
C ILE A 96 -7.06 2.62 -7.15
N ILE A 97 -7.24 1.34 -6.88
CA ILE A 97 -7.21 0.79 -5.51
C ILE A 97 -5.82 1.02 -4.90
N GLU A 98 -4.76 0.80 -5.67
CA GLU A 98 -3.39 1.07 -5.22
C GLU A 98 -3.16 2.53 -4.87
N THR A 99 -3.68 3.41 -5.69
CA THR A 99 -3.53 4.85 -5.52
C THR A 99 -4.28 5.30 -4.26
N ILE A 100 -5.48 4.76 -4.01
CA ILE A 100 -6.24 5.06 -2.78
C ILE A 100 -5.44 4.63 -1.54
N PHE A 101 -4.94 3.39 -1.49
CA PHE A 101 -4.16 2.93 -0.34
C PHE A 101 -2.85 3.70 -0.19
N PHE A 102 -2.16 4.00 -1.29
CA PHE A 102 -0.99 4.87 -1.26
C PHE A 102 -1.29 6.24 -0.63
N LEU A 103 -2.39 6.88 -1.04
CA LEU A 103 -2.79 8.18 -0.50
C LEU A 103 -3.17 8.09 0.99
N LEU A 104 -3.88 7.03 1.39
CA LEU A 104 -4.23 6.79 2.79
C LEU A 104 -2.98 6.65 3.66
N TRP A 105 -2.05 5.76 3.29
CA TRP A 105 -0.79 5.56 4.02
C TRP A 105 0.14 6.77 3.98
N SER A 106 0.17 7.52 2.88
CA SER A 106 0.93 8.77 2.81
C SER A 106 0.33 9.83 3.72
N SER A 107 -1.00 10.01 3.70
CA SER A 107 -1.68 10.99 4.52
C SER A 107 -1.51 10.70 6.02
N SER A 108 -1.64 9.44 6.41
CA SER A 108 -1.45 9.04 7.80
C SER A 108 0.02 9.11 8.22
N GLY A 109 0.96 8.72 7.35
CA GLY A 109 2.40 8.87 7.59
C GLY A 109 2.83 10.33 7.77
N ILE A 110 2.27 11.26 6.99
CA ILE A 110 2.50 12.71 7.15
C ILE A 110 1.87 13.22 8.46
N ALA A 111 0.65 12.81 8.78
CA ALA A 111 0.03 13.19 10.04
C ALA A 111 0.86 12.70 11.24
N ASN A 112 1.39 11.48 11.18
CA ASN A 112 2.24 10.87 12.21
C ASN A 112 3.68 11.46 12.24
N LEU A 113 4.02 12.39 11.34
CA LEU A 113 5.23 13.21 11.45
C LEU A 113 5.00 14.45 12.33
N TYR A 114 3.80 14.67 12.87
CA TYR A 114 3.45 15.84 13.67
C TYR A 114 4.48 16.26 14.74
N PRO A 115 5.05 15.34 15.55
CA PRO A 115 6.06 15.71 16.56
C PRO A 115 7.33 16.37 15.97
N LEU A 116 7.63 16.10 14.69
CA LEU A 116 8.73 16.77 13.99
C LEU A 116 8.40 18.22 13.65
N TYR A 117 7.14 18.50 13.28
CA TYR A 117 6.68 19.83 12.92
C TYR A 117 6.50 20.73 14.14
N ASP A 118 6.17 20.15 15.29
CA ASP A 118 5.99 20.88 16.57
C ASP A 118 7.32 21.13 17.32
N GLY A 119 8.46 20.73 16.74
CA GLY A 119 9.79 20.99 17.29
C GLY A 119 10.30 19.95 18.30
N GLY A 120 9.50 18.94 18.65
CA GLY A 120 9.91 17.84 19.54
C GLY A 120 10.87 16.83 18.91
N GLY A 121 10.83 16.69 17.58
CA GLY A 121 11.67 15.75 16.83
C GLY A 121 11.32 14.28 17.08
N PHE A 122 12.07 13.36 16.45
CA PHE A 122 11.96 11.90 16.70
C PHE A 122 12.91 11.41 17.79
N VAL A 123 13.34 12.32 18.67
CA VAL A 123 14.27 11.98 19.73
C VAL A 123 13.43 11.58 20.93
N CYS A 124 13.61 10.36 21.40
CA CYS A 124 13.03 9.92 22.68
C CYS A 124 13.83 10.52 23.86
N SER A 125 13.92 11.85 23.89
CA SER A 125 14.49 12.63 24.98
C SER A 125 13.35 13.32 25.71
N ALA A 126 13.19 13.06 27.01
CA ALA A 126 12.27 13.84 27.82
C ALA A 126 12.96 15.13 28.25
N TYR A 127 12.71 16.21 27.51
CA TYR A 127 13.20 17.53 27.88
C TYR A 127 12.55 17.96 29.20
N GLY A 128 13.34 18.35 30.19
CA GLY A 128 12.84 18.79 31.50
C GLY A 128 12.66 17.71 32.58
N TYR A 129 12.94 16.44 32.27
CA TYR A 129 13.00 15.38 33.28
C TYR A 129 14.45 14.91 33.49
N ASN A 130 14.88 14.79 34.75
CA ASN A 130 16.15 14.12 35.08
C ASN A 130 16.06 12.66 34.62
N SER A 131 17.05 12.19 33.87
CA SER A 131 17.08 10.84 33.28
C SER A 131 16.91 9.69 34.29
N GLU A 132 17.11 9.96 35.58
CA GLU A 132 16.98 9.01 36.68
C GLU A 132 15.52 8.74 37.10
N ASN A 133 14.58 9.64 36.81
CA ASN A 133 13.17 9.53 37.23
C ASN A 133 12.19 9.30 36.08
N LEU A 134 12.69 9.06 34.86
CA LEU A 134 11.81 8.80 33.73
C LEU A 134 11.31 7.34 33.79
N PRO A 135 9.98 7.10 33.79
CA PRO A 135 9.45 5.76 33.78
C PRO A 135 9.94 5.02 32.54
N HIS A 136 10.37 3.77 32.70
CA HIS A 136 10.87 2.94 31.60
C HIS A 136 9.85 2.82 30.46
N GLU A 137 8.57 2.90 30.82
CA GLU A 137 7.38 2.91 29.98
C GLU A 137 7.40 4.04 28.93
N TYR A 138 7.94 5.22 29.26
CA TYR A 138 8.04 6.35 28.32
C TYR A 138 8.98 6.02 27.16
N TYR A 139 10.16 5.47 27.47
CA TYR A 139 11.14 5.12 26.43
C TYR A 139 10.63 4.01 25.53
N LEU A 140 9.96 3.01 26.11
CA LEU A 140 9.33 1.93 25.36
C LEU A 140 8.24 2.49 24.43
N TRP A 141 7.33 3.29 24.95
CA TRP A 141 6.28 3.94 24.18
C TRP A 141 6.83 4.75 23.00
N CYS A 142 7.79 5.66 23.25
CA CYS A 142 8.38 6.49 22.20
C CYS A 142 9.14 5.67 21.15
N ARG A 143 9.91 4.66 21.54
CA ARG A 143 10.61 3.79 20.58
C ARG A 143 9.62 2.99 19.74
N THR A 144 8.56 2.47 20.35
CA THR A 144 7.49 1.78 19.63
C THR A 144 6.82 2.71 18.63
N TYR A 145 6.56 3.96 19.00
CA TYR A 145 6.04 4.98 18.09
C TYR A 145 6.94 5.19 16.87
N VAL A 146 8.25 5.41 17.07
CA VAL A 146 9.21 5.61 15.98
C VAL A 146 9.28 4.39 15.06
N ILE A 147 9.32 3.18 15.62
CA ILE A 147 9.34 1.94 14.84
C ILE A 147 8.04 1.78 14.04
N SER A 148 6.88 2.04 14.65
CA SER A 148 5.57 2.01 13.97
C SER A 148 5.55 2.97 12.79
N ALA A 149 6.01 4.21 12.98
CA ALA A 149 6.08 5.22 11.93
C ALA A 149 7.01 4.78 10.78
N LEU A 150 8.18 4.23 11.09
CA LEU A 150 9.11 3.70 10.07
C LEU A 150 8.48 2.58 9.25
N ILE A 151 7.81 1.62 9.90
CA ILE A 151 7.14 0.52 9.21
C ILE A 151 5.96 1.03 8.37
N GLY A 152 5.20 2.02 8.86
CA GLY A 152 4.17 2.70 8.09
C GLY A 152 4.73 3.30 6.79
N TRP A 153 5.86 3.99 6.86
CA TRP A 153 6.55 4.52 5.68
C TRP A 153 7.09 3.43 4.75
N MET A 154 7.63 2.34 5.29
CA MET A 154 8.00 1.16 4.48
C MET A 154 6.79 0.61 3.74
N ASN A 155 5.62 0.57 4.39
CA ASN A 155 4.38 0.13 3.76
C ASN A 155 3.97 1.08 2.63
N THR A 156 4.03 2.40 2.83
CA THR A 156 3.80 3.40 1.78
C THR A 156 4.70 3.17 0.56
N LEU A 157 5.99 2.90 0.78
CA LEU A 157 6.94 2.60 -0.30
C LEU A 157 6.55 1.34 -1.07
N THR A 158 6.03 0.30 -0.40
CA THR A 158 5.54 -0.88 -1.13
C THR A 158 4.37 -0.57 -2.04
N PHE A 159 3.45 0.33 -1.67
CA PHE A 159 2.38 0.78 -2.56
C PHE A 159 2.91 1.56 -3.77
N VAL A 160 3.93 2.41 -3.59
CA VAL A 160 4.61 3.07 -4.72
C VAL A 160 5.18 2.04 -5.70
N ILE A 161 5.86 1.02 -5.17
CA ILE A 161 6.40 -0.08 -5.97
C ILE A 161 5.27 -0.79 -6.72
N THR A 162 4.15 -1.11 -6.06
CA THR A 162 3.01 -1.78 -6.70
C THR A 162 2.35 -0.94 -7.80
N ILE A 163 2.26 0.38 -7.61
CA ILE A 163 1.78 1.31 -8.64
C ILE A 163 2.70 1.28 -9.85
N LEU A 164 4.02 1.38 -9.66
CA LEU A 164 5.00 1.33 -10.74
C LEU A 164 4.92 0.01 -11.52
N PHE A 165 4.86 -1.13 -10.81
CA PHE A 165 4.66 -2.43 -11.44
C PHE A 165 3.36 -2.49 -12.25
N SER A 166 2.27 -1.95 -11.71
CA SER A 166 0.97 -1.91 -12.37
C SER A 166 0.99 -1.07 -13.64
N LEU A 167 1.66 0.09 -13.62
CA LEU A 167 1.85 0.95 -14.79
C LEU A 167 2.70 0.27 -15.88
N ILE A 168 3.77 -0.43 -15.49
CA ILE A 168 4.61 -1.20 -16.43
C ILE A 168 3.79 -2.30 -17.11
N ILE A 169 2.97 -3.03 -16.34
CA ILE A 169 2.10 -4.08 -16.88
C ILE A 169 1.07 -3.49 -17.85
N LEU A 170 0.43 -2.37 -17.47
CA LEU A 170 -0.54 -1.69 -18.32
C LEU A 170 0.08 -1.22 -19.65
N GLY A 171 1.29 -0.63 -19.58
CA GLY A 171 2.03 -0.21 -20.77
C GLY A 171 2.38 -1.36 -21.71
N GLN A 172 2.76 -2.52 -21.16
CA GLN A 172 3.03 -3.72 -21.95
C GLN A 172 1.76 -4.30 -22.60
N ASN A 173 0.63 -4.31 -21.87
CA ASN A 173 -0.64 -4.79 -22.42
C ASN A 173 -1.10 -3.93 -23.59
N LYS A 174 -1.05 -2.59 -23.48
CA LYS A 174 -1.40 -1.67 -24.57
C LYS A 174 -0.49 -1.83 -25.79
N LYS A 175 0.81 -2.06 -25.57
CA LYS A 175 1.77 -2.34 -26.65
C LYS A 175 1.49 -3.68 -27.33
N ASN A 176 1.09 -4.70 -26.58
CA ASN A 176 0.75 -6.01 -27.13
C ASN A 176 -0.56 -5.98 -27.92
N GLU A 177 -1.57 -5.25 -27.44
CA GLU A 177 -2.85 -5.05 -28.14
C GLU A 177 -2.62 -4.34 -29.48
N THR A 178 -1.85 -3.26 -29.49
CA THR A 178 -1.48 -2.56 -30.74
C THR A 178 -0.64 -3.42 -31.70
N ILE A 179 0.22 -4.32 -31.20
CA ILE A 179 0.95 -5.28 -32.05
C ILE A 179 -0.02 -6.33 -32.63
N LEU A 180 -0.94 -6.84 -31.81
CA LEU A 180 -1.93 -7.84 -32.19
C LEU A 180 -2.90 -7.30 -33.27
N GLU A 181 -3.35 -6.05 -33.13
CA GLU A 181 -4.15 -5.39 -34.15
C GLU A 181 -3.38 -5.24 -35.47
N ARG A 182 -2.11 -4.85 -35.41
CA ARG A 182 -1.25 -4.74 -36.62
C ARG A 182 -1.03 -6.09 -37.30
N THR A 183 -0.83 -7.17 -36.55
CA THR A 183 -0.67 -8.51 -37.12
C THR A 183 -1.99 -9.04 -37.69
N LEU A 184 -3.12 -8.89 -37.00
CA LEU A 184 -4.45 -9.23 -37.52
C LEU A 184 -4.78 -8.47 -38.81
N TYR A 185 -4.43 -7.18 -38.88
CA TYR A 185 -4.60 -6.37 -40.09
C TYR A 185 -3.75 -6.91 -41.25
N ARG A 186 -2.48 -7.23 -41.02
CA ARG A 186 -1.60 -7.85 -42.04
C ARG A 186 -2.14 -9.20 -42.52
N PHE A 187 -2.61 -10.05 -41.61
CA PHE A 187 -3.21 -11.34 -41.97
C PHE A 187 -4.49 -11.18 -42.82
N LYS A 188 -5.39 -10.25 -42.45
CA LYS A 188 -6.58 -9.93 -43.26
C LYS A 188 -6.20 -9.45 -44.67
N ARG A 189 -5.18 -8.59 -44.79
CA ARG A 189 -4.69 -8.11 -46.08
C ARG A 189 -4.11 -9.24 -46.94
N LEU A 190 -3.29 -10.12 -46.36
CA LEU A 190 -2.72 -11.27 -47.07
C LEU A 190 -3.81 -12.25 -47.55
N ARG A 191 -4.83 -12.52 -46.72
CA ARG A 191 -5.98 -13.35 -47.12
C ARG A 191 -6.77 -12.74 -48.29
N ARG A 192 -6.90 -11.41 -48.33
CA ARG A 192 -7.61 -10.69 -49.41
C ARG A 192 -6.81 -10.68 -50.73
N ILE A 193 -5.47 -10.65 -50.65
CA ILE A 193 -4.60 -10.78 -51.83
C ILE A 193 -4.61 -12.22 -52.35
N SER A 194 -4.55 -13.22 -51.47
CA SER A 194 -4.61 -14.63 -51.83
C SER A 194 -5.90 -14.97 -52.61
N THR A 195 -7.06 -14.49 -52.16
CA THR A 195 -8.35 -14.73 -52.82
C THR A 195 -8.45 -14.08 -54.20
N ASN A 196 -7.89 -12.87 -54.39
CA ASN A 196 -7.84 -12.23 -55.72
C ASN A 196 -6.92 -12.96 -56.70
N ILE A 197 -5.83 -13.57 -56.22
CA ILE A 197 -4.95 -14.36 -57.08
C ILE A 197 -5.64 -15.65 -57.54
N THR A 198 -6.38 -16.34 -56.65
CA THR A 198 -7.12 -17.56 -57.01
C THR A 198 -8.26 -17.30 -58.00
N HIS A 199 -8.89 -16.12 -57.92
CA HIS A 199 -9.96 -15.75 -58.85
C HIS A 199 -9.44 -15.40 -60.26
N ASN A 200 -8.20 -14.90 -60.36
CA ASN A 200 -7.56 -14.63 -61.65
C ASN A 200 -7.02 -15.90 -62.32
N THR A 201 -6.47 -16.87 -61.57
CA THR A 201 -5.98 -18.13 -62.16
C THR A 201 -7.11 -19.03 -62.68
N ASN A 202 -8.31 -18.95 -62.10
CA ASN A 202 -9.46 -19.70 -62.63
C ASN A 202 -10.05 -19.08 -63.90
N ASN A 203 -9.81 -17.80 -64.18
CA ASN A 203 -10.27 -17.16 -65.41
C ASN A 203 -9.30 -17.35 -66.59
N THR A 204 -8.01 -17.57 -66.33
CA THR A 204 -7.02 -17.84 -67.40
C THR A 204 -7.03 -19.29 -67.92
N ASN A 205 -7.64 -20.23 -67.20
CA ASN A 205 -7.71 -21.64 -67.62
C ASN A 205 -8.97 -21.99 -68.44
N ASN A 206 -9.86 -21.03 -68.70
CA ASN A 206 -11.08 -21.23 -69.49
C ASN A 206 -11.00 -20.66 -70.92
N THR A 207 -9.81 -20.31 -71.39
CA THR A 207 -9.55 -19.86 -72.77
C THR A 207 -8.48 -20.72 -73.42
N THR A 208 -8.85 -21.96 -73.76
CA THR A 208 -8.26 -22.76 -74.86
C THR A 208 -9.24 -23.85 -75.22
#